data_AF-A0AAE3IV14-F1
#
_entry.id   AF-A0AAE3IV14-F1
#
_cell.length_a   1.000
_cell.length_b   1.000
_cell.length_c   1.000
_cell.angle_alpha   90.00
_cell.angle_beta   90.00
_cell.angle_gamma   90.00
#
_symmetry.space_group_name_H-M   'P 1'
#
loop_
_entity.id
_entity.type
_entity.pdbx_description
1 polymer ?
#
loop_
_entity_poly.entity_id
_entity_poly.type
_entity_poly.pdbx_seq_one_letter_code
_entity_poly.pdbx_strand_id
1 'polypeptide(L)'
;MTEVVELNFNLGLCAVCNKNPATQFCDYITEYTNNLIFVRDFKTFSKVNRRGEQYETCDLPMCKDCGFEISKDHDLCPHHYSLHLQRELPNPFHQKRRTQAKGYLAGLEIQATFKR
;
A
#
# COMPACT_ATOMS: atom_id res chain seq x y z
N MET A 1 8.16 -32.88 5.64
CA MET A 1 8.95 -31.83 6.30
C MET A 1 9.26 -30.82 5.22
N THR A 2 8.52 -29.71 5.17
CA THR A 2 8.73 -28.65 4.17
C THR A 2 10.00 -27.92 4.54
N GLU A 3 11.05 -28.12 3.74
CA GLU A 3 12.28 -27.34 3.80
C GLU A 3 11.91 -25.87 3.57
N VAL A 4 12.10 -25.06 4.61
CA VAL A 4 12.02 -23.61 4.50
C VAL A 4 13.27 -23.20 3.75
N VAL A 5 13.12 -22.86 2.47
CA VAL A 5 14.19 -22.27 1.67
C VAL A 5 14.51 -20.93 2.32
N GLU A 6 15.60 -20.86 3.09
CA GLU A 6 16.13 -19.59 3.58
C GLU A 6 16.56 -18.77 2.36
N LEU A 7 15.77 -17.75 2.02
CA LEU A 7 16.09 -16.81 0.96
C LEU A 7 17.37 -16.07 1.37
N ASN A 8 18.50 -16.51 0.84
CA ASN A 8 19.80 -15.93 1.10
C ASN A 8 19.96 -14.67 0.23
N PHE A 9 19.34 -13.59 0.68
CA PHE A 9 19.45 -12.29 0.06
C PHE A 9 20.82 -11.70 0.42
N ASN A 10 21.82 -11.84 -0.46
CA ASN A 10 23.04 -11.02 -0.42
C ASN A 10 22.68 -9.56 -0.77
N LEU A 11 21.88 -8.92 0.07
CA LEU A 11 21.40 -7.55 -0.06
C LEU A 11 22.49 -6.49 0.10
N GLY A 12 23.67 -6.93 0.53
CA GLY A 12 24.77 -6.03 0.85
C GLY A 12 24.51 -5.27 2.15
N LEU A 13 25.05 -4.06 2.21
CA LEU A 13 24.89 -3.18 3.36
C LEU A 13 23.56 -2.44 3.30
N CYS A 14 22.98 -2.17 4.46
CA CYS A 14 21.83 -1.29 4.63
C CYS A 14 22.10 0.06 3.95
N ALA A 15 21.23 0.46 3.01
CA ALA A 15 21.38 1.71 2.27
C ALA A 15 21.17 2.98 3.14
N VAL A 16 20.60 2.81 4.34
CA VAL A 16 20.39 3.92 5.29
C VAL A 16 21.64 4.18 6.13
N CYS A 17 22.24 3.15 6.73
CA CYS A 17 23.36 3.32 7.66
C CYS A 17 24.73 2.94 7.07
N ASN A 18 24.76 2.20 5.96
CA ASN A 18 25.96 1.67 5.30
C ASN A 18 26.90 0.88 6.23
N LYS A 19 26.38 0.30 7.32
CA LYS A 19 27.16 -0.40 8.35
C LYS A 19 26.70 -1.84 8.55
N ASN A 20 25.41 -2.02 8.79
CA ASN A 20 24.82 -3.32 9.09
C ASN A 20 24.35 -4.01 7.80
N PRO A 21 24.35 -5.36 7.74
CA PRO A 21 23.78 -6.09 6.62
C PRO A 21 22.28 -5.77 6.49
N ALA A 22 21.81 -5.66 5.25
CA ALA A 22 20.40 -5.49 4.99
C ALA A 22 19.64 -6.82 5.18
N THR A 23 18.50 -6.74 5.87
CA THR A 23 17.67 -7.88 6.27
C THR A 23 16.24 -7.76 5.74
N GLN A 24 15.83 -6.57 5.32
CA GLN A 24 14.47 -6.27 4.86
C GLN A 24 14.50 -5.16 3.79
N PHE A 25 13.36 -4.93 3.17
CA PHE A 25 13.18 -3.90 2.15
C PHE A 25 12.12 -2.88 2.60
N CYS A 26 12.03 -1.76 1.88
CA CYS A 26 10.98 -0.79 2.10
C CYS A 26 9.78 -1.10 1.20
N ASP A 27 8.65 -1.44 1.81
CA ASP A 27 7.39 -1.83 1.13
C ASP A 27 6.50 -0.62 0.79
N TYR A 28 7.08 0.58 0.73
CA TYR A 28 6.32 1.77 0.37
C TYR A 28 5.97 1.73 -1.12
N ILE A 29 4.69 1.79 -1.45
CA ILE A 29 4.23 1.86 -2.84
C ILE A 29 4.57 3.23 -3.42
N THR A 30 5.43 3.25 -4.45
CA THR A 30 5.87 4.47 -5.15
C THR A 30 4.99 4.78 -6.35
N GLU A 31 4.46 3.75 -7.01
CA GLU A 31 3.63 3.90 -8.21
C GLU A 31 2.54 2.84 -8.24
N TYR A 32 1.34 3.22 -8.69
CA TYR A 32 0.30 2.28 -9.09
C TYR A 32 0.24 2.26 -10.62
N THR A 33 0.69 1.18 -11.23
CA THR A 33 0.63 0.96 -12.69
C THR A 33 -0.76 0.50 -13.13
N ASN A 34 -1.82 1.05 -12.56
CA ASN A 34 -3.20 0.81 -13.01
C ASN A 34 -3.48 1.62 -14.28
N ASN A 35 -3.06 1.10 -15.43
CA ASN A 35 -3.06 1.87 -16.68
C ASN A 35 -4.45 2.14 -17.30
N LEU A 36 -5.55 1.52 -16.87
CA LEU A 36 -6.85 1.67 -17.56
C LEU A 36 -8.08 1.58 -16.64
N ILE A 37 -8.74 2.72 -16.40
CA ILE A 37 -10.00 2.83 -15.65
C ILE A 37 -11.24 2.57 -16.54
N PHE A 38 -11.12 2.75 -17.87
CA PHE A 38 -12.23 2.60 -18.81
C PHE A 38 -11.99 1.48 -19.81
N VAL A 39 -12.60 0.33 -19.56
CA VAL A 39 -12.69 -0.79 -20.48
C VAL A 39 -14.16 -1.10 -20.70
N ARG A 40 -14.56 -1.28 -21.97
CA ARG A 40 -15.98 -1.39 -22.35
C ARG A 40 -16.59 -2.75 -22.01
N ASP A 41 -15.76 -3.77 -21.81
CA ASP A 41 -16.20 -5.14 -21.56
C ASP A 41 -15.56 -5.77 -20.33
N PHE A 42 -16.34 -6.58 -19.63
CA PHE A 42 -15.97 -7.23 -18.36
C PHE A 42 -14.78 -8.19 -18.51
N LYS A 43 -14.60 -8.82 -19.68
CA LYS A 43 -13.51 -9.79 -19.91
C LYS A 43 -12.16 -9.08 -19.98
N THR A 44 -12.10 -7.94 -20.68
CA THR A 44 -10.92 -7.08 -20.73
C THR A 44 -10.63 -6.49 -19.36
N PHE A 45 -11.65 -6.02 -18.64
CA PHE A 45 -11.52 -5.60 -17.24
C PHE A 45 -10.88 -6.68 -16.36
N SER A 46 -11.42 -7.90 -16.41
CA SER A 46 -10.89 -9.02 -15.64
C SER A 46 -9.49 -9.43 -16.09
N LYS A 47 -9.08 -9.14 -17.32
CA LYS A 47 -7.74 -9.45 -17.85
C LYS A 47 -6.70 -8.41 -17.44
N VAL A 48 -7.01 -7.11 -17.55
CA VAL A 48 -6.10 -6.03 -17.17
C VAL A 48 -5.95 -5.93 -15.65
N ASN A 49 -7.02 -6.28 -14.90
CA ASN A 49 -7.02 -6.35 -13.44
C ASN A 49 -6.81 -7.79 -12.93
N ARG A 50 -6.38 -8.74 -13.78
CA ARG A 50 -6.17 -10.13 -13.35
C ARG A 50 -4.89 -10.19 -12.50
N ARG A 51 -5.08 -10.21 -11.18
CA ARG A 51 -4.16 -10.62 -10.11
C ARG A 51 -2.67 -10.26 -10.30
N GLY A 52 -2.20 -9.44 -9.36
CA GLY A 52 -0.78 -9.20 -9.10
C GLY A 52 -0.51 -7.71 -9.21
N GLU A 53 -0.63 -7.04 -8.07
CA GLU A 53 0.14 -5.85 -7.70
C GLU A 53 0.76 -5.12 -8.90
N GLN A 54 -0.07 -4.39 -9.64
CA GLN A 54 0.41 -3.40 -10.60
C GLN A 54 0.83 -2.18 -9.78
N TYR A 55 1.84 -2.37 -8.96
CA TYR A 55 2.47 -1.32 -8.22
C TYR A 55 3.94 -1.60 -8.05
N GLU A 56 4.71 -0.53 -8.03
CA GLU A 56 6.12 -0.56 -7.70
C GLU A 56 6.30 -0.19 -6.22
N THR A 57 7.24 -0.85 -5.58
CA THR A 57 7.67 -0.58 -4.21
C THR A 57 9.03 0.10 -4.20
N CYS A 58 9.33 0.82 -3.12
CA CYS A 58 10.60 1.50 -2.95
C CYS A 58 11.80 0.54 -3.00
N ASP A 59 11.64 -0.68 -2.47
CA ASP A 59 12.65 -1.74 -2.45
C ASP A 59 14.03 -1.30 -1.93
N LEU A 60 14.05 -0.29 -1.04
CA LEU A 60 15.29 0.16 -0.41
C LEU A 60 15.77 -0.91 0.59
N PRO A 61 16.98 -1.47 0.43
CA PRO A 61 17.48 -2.49 1.35
C PRO A 61 17.91 -1.87 2.69
N MET A 62 17.44 -2.45 3.79
CA MET A 62 17.62 -1.91 5.14
C MET A 62 17.95 -3.00 6.15
N CYS A 63 18.72 -2.64 7.18
CA CYS A 63 18.83 -3.46 8.38
C CYS A 63 17.61 -3.22 9.29
N LYS A 64 17.32 -4.18 10.15
CA LYS A 64 16.23 -4.13 11.13
C LYS A 64 16.21 -2.85 12.00
N ASP A 65 17.39 -2.31 12.34
CA ASP A 65 17.49 -1.09 13.16
C ASP A 65 17.11 0.20 12.42
N CYS A 66 17.15 0.18 11.08
CA CYS A 66 16.87 1.36 10.25
C CYS A 66 15.48 1.34 9.61
N GLY A 67 14.83 0.17 9.55
CA GLY A 67 13.46 0.05 9.10
C GLY A 67 12.45 0.31 10.22
N PHE A 68 11.25 0.73 9.83
CA PHE A 68 10.11 0.93 10.71
C PHE A 68 8.99 -0.04 10.34
N GLU A 69 8.70 -0.99 11.22
CA GLU A 69 7.59 -1.92 11.06
C GLU A 69 6.26 -1.17 11.29
N ILE A 70 5.45 -1.04 10.24
CA ILE A 70 4.10 -0.44 10.34
C ILE A 70 2.99 -1.48 10.48
N SER A 71 3.27 -2.72 10.09
CA SER A 71 2.41 -3.89 10.23
C SER A 71 3.25 -5.15 10.13
N LYS A 72 2.67 -6.30 10.47
CA LYS A 72 3.35 -7.61 10.53
C LYS A 72 4.22 -7.94 9.30
N ASP A 73 3.81 -7.48 8.12
CA ASP A 73 4.45 -7.82 6.85
C ASP A 73 4.81 -6.55 6.04
N HIS A 74 4.93 -5.37 6.68
CA HIS A 74 5.27 -4.13 5.96
C HIS A 74 6.29 -3.29 6.75
N ASP A 75 7.44 -3.08 6.14
CA ASP A 75 8.54 -2.28 6.64
C ASP A 75 8.71 -1.00 5.79
N LEU A 76 8.94 0.14 6.46
CA LEU A 76 9.20 1.41 5.78
C LEU A 76 10.59 1.95 6.10
N CYS A 77 11.21 2.60 5.12
CA CYS A 77 12.43 3.37 5.35
C CYS A 77 12.13 4.67 6.11
N PRO A 78 13.15 5.31 6.72
CA PRO A 78 12.94 6.52 7.50
C PRO A 78 12.21 7.63 6.72
N HIS A 79 12.50 7.75 5.43
CA HIS A 79 11.83 8.72 4.56
C HIS A 79 10.33 8.39 4.40
N HIS A 80 10.00 7.16 4.00
CA HIS A 80 8.61 6.74 3.77
C HIS A 80 7.80 6.60 5.06
N TYR A 81 8.44 6.28 6.18
CA TYR A 81 7.80 6.33 7.49
C TYR A 81 7.36 7.76 7.84
N SER A 82 8.18 8.78 7.54
CA SER A 82 7.78 10.19 7.76
C SER A 82 6.55 10.59 6.94
N LEU A 83 6.41 10.06 5.72
CA LEU A 83 5.22 10.25 4.88
C LEU A 83 4.01 9.47 5.43
N HIS A 84 4.22 8.26 5.93
CA HIS A 84 3.18 7.46 6.56
C HIS A 84 2.57 8.16 7.77
N LEU A 85 3.37 8.86 8.58
CA LEU A 85 2.88 9.65 9.71
C LEU A 85 1.99 10.83 9.28
N GLN A 86 2.11 11.29 8.03
CA GLN A 86 1.29 12.37 7.46
C GLN A 86 0.00 11.85 6.80
N ARG A 87 -0.32 10.55 6.92
CA ARG A 87 -1.53 9.96 6.31
C ARG A 87 -2.84 10.54 6.82
N GLU A 88 -2.86 11.11 8.03
CA GLU A 88 -4.07 11.69 8.59
C GLU A 88 -4.37 13.02 7.92
N LEU A 89 -5.61 13.17 7.47
CA LEU A 89 -6.07 14.44 6.93
C LEU A 89 -6.10 15.47 8.07
N PRO A 90 -5.85 16.76 7.81
CA PRO A 90 -6.13 17.77 8.83
C PRO A 90 -7.60 17.74 9.26
N ASN A 91 -7.88 18.00 10.53
CA ASN A 91 -9.22 18.02 11.15
C ASN A 91 -10.36 18.62 10.27
N PRO A 92 -10.21 19.77 9.60
CA PRO A 92 -11.26 20.33 8.75
C PRO A 92 -11.65 19.43 7.56
N PHE A 93 -10.72 18.62 7.05
CA PHE A 93 -10.99 17.69 5.96
C PHE A 93 -11.59 16.37 6.46
N HIS A 94 -11.28 15.96 7.71
CA HIS A 94 -11.98 14.84 8.34
C HIS A 94 -13.48 15.09 8.47
N GLN A 95 -13.88 16.30 8.86
CA GLN A 95 -15.30 16.65 8.98
C GLN A 95 -16.00 16.61 7.62
N LYS A 96 -15.40 17.20 6.58
CA LYS A 96 -15.93 17.15 5.20
C LYS A 96 -16.07 15.71 4.70
N ARG A 97 -15.05 14.87 4.88
CA ARG A 97 -15.11 13.44 4.50
C ARG A 97 -16.21 12.68 5.23
N ARG A 98 -16.38 12.91 6.55
CA ARG A 98 -17.45 12.30 7.35
C ARG A 98 -18.84 12.72 6.87
N THR A 99 -19.04 14.01 6.57
CA THR A 99 -20.32 14.52 6.06
C THR A 99 -20.64 13.95 4.68
N GLN A 100 -19.66 13.88 3.77
CA GLN A 100 -19.83 13.27 2.45
C GLN A 100 -20.13 11.77 2.54
N ALA A 101 -19.42 11.03 3.39
CA ALA A 101 -19.67 9.60 3.61
C ALA A 101 -21.08 9.34 4.16
N LYS A 102 -21.56 10.16 5.11
CA LYS A 102 -22.94 10.08 5.60
C LYS A 102 -23.97 10.36 4.51
N GLY A 103 -23.73 11.37 3.67
CA GLY A 103 -24.61 11.68 2.54
C GLY A 103 -24.67 10.54 1.51
N TYR A 104 -23.53 9.91 1.22
CA TYR A 104 -23.46 8.75 0.32
C TYR A 104 -24.23 7.54 0.87
N LEU A 105 -24.06 7.20 2.15
CA LEU A 105 -24.77 6.10 2.81
C LEU A 105 -26.29 6.35 2.84
N ALA A 106 -26.72 7.57 3.17
CA ALA A 106 -28.13 7.95 3.14
C ALA A 106 -28.73 7.84 1.71
N GLY A 107 -27.95 8.19 0.68
CA GLY A 107 -28.36 8.02 -0.72
C GLY A 107 -28.56 6.55 -1.12
N LEU A 108 -27.71 5.65 -0.63
CA LEU A 108 -27.84 4.21 -0.87
C LEU A 108 -29.08 3.61 -0.17
N GLU A 109 -29.40 4.05 1.05
CA GLU A 109 -30.61 3.62 1.79
C GLU A 109 -31.90 4.07 1.08
N ILE A 110 -31.92 5.27 0.50
CA ILE A 110 -33.04 5.78 -0.29
C ILE A 110 -33.20 5.00 -1.60
N GLN A 111 -32.11 4.64 -2.28
CA GLN A 111 -32.18 3.82 -3.50
C GLN A 111 -32.63 2.38 -3.22
N ALA A 112 -32.30 1.82 -2.06
CA ALA A 112 -32.71 0.48 -1.65
C ALA A 112 -34.20 0.39 -1.28
N THR A 113 -34.79 1.49 -0.81
CA THR A 113 -36.23 1.58 -0.48
C THR A 113 -37.11 1.80 -1.70
N PHE A 114 -36.64 2.50 -2.74
CA PHE A 114 -37.38 2.73 -3.99
C PHE A 114 -37.36 1.55 -4.98
N LYS A 115 -36.57 0.50 -4.73
CA LYS A 115 -36.50 -0.73 -5.56
C LYS A 115 -37.35 -1.90 -5.02
N ARG A 116 -38.22 -1.67 -4.03
CA ARG A 116 -39.19 -2.65 -3.52
C ARG A 116 -40.58 -2.39 -4.07
#